data_AF-A0A7X6VDH9-F1
#
_entry.id   AF-A0A7X6VDH9-F1
#
_cell.length_a   1.000
_cell.length_b   1.000
_cell.length_c   1.000
_cell.angle_alpha   90.00
_cell.angle_beta   90.00
_cell.angle_gamma   90.00
#
_symmetry.space_group_name_H-M   'P 1'
#
loop_
_entity.id
_entity.type
_entity.pdbx_description
1 polymer ?
#
loop_
_entity_poly.entity_id
_entity_poly.type
_entity_poly.pdbx_seq_one_letter_code
_entity_poly.pdbx_strand_id
1 'polypeptide(L)'
;YRVGADDAYTDGMLDVLFCADVPKLDLMMGYMLKKPESNIPVDSRIKHYKVRNLVIETHPPMPVMIDGSACKEGTVRIGIRRHALAIMTGPKEADVKLGENNETQRN
;
A
#
# COMPACT_ATOMS: atom_id res chain seq x y z
N TYR A 1 -7.02 -7.10 2.80
CA TYR A 1 -6.65 -5.77 3.33
C TYR A 1 -5.75 -5.07 2.32
N ARG A 2 -5.88 -3.76 2.13
CA ARG A 2 -5.19 -2.99 1.07
C ARG A 2 -4.02 -2.19 1.67
N VAL A 3 -2.81 -2.35 1.16
CA VAL A 3 -1.61 -1.64 1.67
C VAL A 3 -1.43 -0.29 0.99
N GLY A 4 -1.63 -0.22 -0.33
CA GLY A 4 -1.53 1.00 -1.14
C GLY A 4 -2.89 1.54 -1.60
N ALA A 5 -2.88 2.64 -2.35
CA ALA A 5 -4.07 3.14 -3.05
C ALA A 5 -4.44 2.26 -4.26
N ASP A 6 -5.65 2.40 -4.83
CA ASP A 6 -6.06 1.61 -6.00
C ASP A 6 -5.16 1.85 -7.22
N ASP A 7 -4.61 3.04 -7.35
CA ASP A 7 -3.73 3.46 -8.46
C ASP A 7 -2.24 3.51 -8.07
N ALA A 8 -1.87 2.97 -6.90
CA ALA A 8 -0.50 2.99 -6.38
C ALA A 8 0.50 2.33 -7.34
N TYR A 9 0.06 1.36 -8.15
CA TYR A 9 0.91 0.72 -9.15
C TYR A 9 1.47 1.70 -10.22
N THR A 10 0.91 2.91 -10.33
CA THR A 10 1.35 3.92 -11.30
C THR A 10 2.25 5.03 -10.73
N ASP A 11 2.27 5.20 -9.40
CA ASP A 11 2.89 6.37 -8.77
C ASP A 11 4.44 6.28 -8.73
N GLY A 12 4.99 5.09 -8.99
CA GLY A 12 6.41 4.82 -9.00
C GLY A 12 7.04 4.75 -7.60
N MET A 13 6.25 4.43 -6.59
CA MET A 13 6.64 4.25 -5.20
C MET A 13 6.33 2.82 -4.73
N LEU A 14 7.01 2.37 -3.67
CA LEU A 14 6.71 1.19 -2.89
C LEU A 14 5.91 1.62 -1.66
N ASP A 15 4.72 1.05 -1.50
CA ASP A 15 3.99 1.08 -0.24
C ASP A 15 4.57 0.01 0.70
N VAL A 16 5.17 0.46 1.79
CA VAL A 16 5.82 -0.41 2.77
C VAL A 16 5.04 -0.37 4.08
N LEU A 17 4.61 -1.54 4.52
CA LEU A 17 4.01 -1.76 5.83
C LEU A 17 5.04 -2.43 6.75
N PHE A 18 5.37 -1.77 7.86
CA PHE A 18 6.28 -2.28 8.86
C PHE A 18 5.54 -2.50 10.18
N CYS A 19 5.55 -3.73 10.69
CA CYS A 19 4.92 -4.10 11.96
C CYS A 19 6.00 -4.58 12.94
N ALA A 20 6.27 -3.81 13.99
CA ALA A 20 7.26 -4.18 15.01
C ALA A 20 6.59 -4.72 16.28
N ASP A 21 6.95 -5.91 16.73
CA ASP A 21 6.52 -6.46 18.03
C ASP A 21 5.00 -6.41 18.25
N VAL A 22 4.23 -6.66 17.18
CA VAL A 22 2.77 -6.75 17.22
C VAL A 22 2.37 -8.23 17.32
N PRO A 23 1.70 -8.66 18.40
CA PRO A 23 1.13 -9.99 18.50
C PRO A 23 0.23 -10.28 17.30
N LYS A 24 0.23 -11.52 16.80
CA LYS A 24 -0.56 -11.89 15.61
C LYS A 24 -2.06 -11.58 15.78
N LEU A 25 -2.59 -11.78 16.99
CA LEU A 25 -3.98 -11.45 17.32
C LEU A 25 -4.23 -9.94 17.25
N ASP A 26 -3.33 -9.12 17.79
CA ASP A 26 -3.41 -7.65 17.74
C ASP A 26 -3.30 -7.16 16.29
N LEU A 27 -2.43 -7.75 15.48
CA LEU A 27 -2.33 -7.42 14.05
C LEU A 27 -3.64 -7.76 13.32
N MET A 28 -4.25 -8.89 13.65
CA MET A 28 -5.52 -9.29 13.04
C MET A 28 -6.65 -8.33 13.44
N MET A 29 -6.81 -8.07 14.73
CA MET A 29 -7.89 -7.25 15.29
C MET A 29 -7.70 -5.75 14.99
N GLY A 30 -6.48 -5.26 15.16
CA GLY A 30 -6.11 -3.85 15.05
C GLY A 30 -5.71 -3.40 13.65
N TYR A 31 -5.58 -4.32 12.69
CA TYR A 31 -5.16 -3.96 11.34
C TYR A 31 -5.91 -4.72 10.24
N MET A 32 -5.92 -6.06 10.24
CA MET A 32 -6.52 -6.82 9.13
C MET A 32 -8.05 -6.75 9.08
N LEU A 33 -8.71 -6.73 10.24
CA LEU A 33 -10.18 -6.71 10.36
C LEU A 33 -10.76 -5.29 10.44
N LYS A 34 -9.91 -4.25 10.46
CA LYS A 34 -10.41 -2.87 10.49
C LYS A 34 -11.13 -2.55 9.19
N LYS A 35 -12.38 -2.11 9.33
CA LYS A 35 -13.12 -1.48 8.23
C LYS A 35 -12.49 -0.13 7.91
N PRO A 36 -12.46 0.30 6.64
CA PRO A 36 -11.93 1.61 6.24
C PRO A 36 -12.51 2.80 7.02
N GLU A 37 -13.73 2.65 7.55
CA GLU A 37 -14.46 3.68 8.30
C GLU A 37 -14.27 3.62 9.82
N SER A 38 -13.47 2.68 10.33
CA SER A 38 -13.25 2.61 11.78
C SER A 38 -12.24 3.69 12.19
N ASN A 39 -12.70 4.70 12.94
CA ASN A 39 -11.88 5.73 13.62
C ASN A 39 -10.96 5.15 14.72
N ILE A 40 -10.63 3.86 14.66
CA ILE A 40 -9.77 3.20 15.63
C ILE A 40 -8.32 3.60 15.30
N PRO A 41 -7.59 4.22 16.25
CA PRO A 41 -6.20 4.62 16.05
C PRO A 41 -5.37 3.45 15.52
N VAL A 42 -4.57 3.70 14.48
CA VAL A 42 -3.58 2.72 13.99
C VAL A 42 -2.58 2.48 15.12
N ASP A 43 -2.29 1.21 15.41
CA ASP A 43 -1.29 0.84 16.42
C ASP A 43 0.04 1.50 16.07
N SER A 44 0.67 2.20 17.01
CA SER A 44 1.92 2.95 16.77
C SER A 44 3.10 2.07 16.38
N ARG A 45 2.99 0.76 16.64
CA ARG A 45 3.93 -0.28 16.20
C ARG A 45 3.81 -0.62 14.72
N ILE A 46 2.72 -0.22 14.08
CA ILE A 46 2.46 -0.39 12.66
C ILE A 46 2.74 0.93 11.95
N LYS A 47 3.68 0.92 11.01
CA LYS A 47 4.15 2.09 10.28
C LYS A 47 3.98 1.90 8.79
N HIS A 48 3.54 2.96 8.12
CA HIS A 48 3.41 3.01 6.67
C HIS A 48 4.45 3.96 6.09
N TYR A 49 5.13 3.52 5.05
CA TYR A 49 6.11 4.33 4.33
C TYR A 49 5.84 4.27 2.82
N LYS A 50 6.10 5.38 2.14
CA LYS A 50 6.22 5.41 0.67
C LYS A 50 7.66 5.69 0.29
N VAL A 51 8.32 4.73 -0.35
CA VAL A 51 9.75 4.82 -0.69
C VAL A 51 10.01 4.39 -2.13
N ARG A 52 11.12 4.79 -2.73
CA ARG A 52 11.53 4.31 -4.08
C ARG A 52 12.47 3.12 -4.03
N ASN A 53 13.26 3.06 -2.97
CA ASN A 53 14.28 2.05 -2.73
C ASN A 53 14.16 1.61 -1.27
N LEU A 54 14.32 0.32 -1.03
CA LEU A 54 14.27 -0.29 0.29
C LEU A 54 15.43 -1.27 0.42
N VAL A 55 16.08 -1.26 1.57
CA VAL A 55 17.06 -2.27 1.97
C VAL A 55 16.54 -2.93 3.23
N ILE A 56 16.47 -4.26 3.22
CA ILE A 56 16.03 -5.08 4.36
C ILE A 56 17.24 -5.87 4.84
N GLU A 57 17.60 -5.67 6.10
CA GLU A 57 18.68 -6.37 6.80
C GLU A 57 18.12 -6.93 8.10
N THR A 58 18.40 -8.21 8.36
CA THR A 58 17.80 -8.92 9.49
C THR A 58 18.84 -9.79 10.17
N HIS A 59 18.71 -9.91 11.49
CA HIS A 59 19.50 -10.82 12.30
C HIS A 59 18.58 -11.57 13.27
N PRO A 60 18.37 -12.90 13.11
CA PRO A 60 19.00 -13.77 12.10
C PRO A 60 18.53 -13.46 10.66
N PRO A 61 19.20 -14.02 9.63
CA PRO A 61 18.71 -13.95 8.25
C PRO A 61 17.26 -14.45 8.18
N MET A 62 16.37 -13.66 7.56
CA MET A 62 14.95 -14.00 7.40
C MET A 62 14.62 -14.26 5.94
N PRO A 63 13.74 -15.25 5.63
CA PRO A 63 13.33 -15.54 4.27
C PRO A 63 12.45 -14.43 3.71
N VAL A 64 12.70 -14.07 2.46
CA VAL A 64 11.88 -13.11 1.71
C VAL A 64 10.95 -13.84 0.74
N MET A 65 9.68 -13.44 0.74
CA MET A 65 8.64 -13.96 -0.13
C MET A 65 8.32 -12.93 -1.22
N ILE A 66 8.30 -13.38 -2.48
CA ILE A 66 7.97 -12.57 -3.65
C ILE A 66 6.90 -13.34 -4.43
N ASP A 67 5.75 -12.70 -4.66
CA ASP A 67 4.61 -13.29 -5.38
C ASP A 67 4.22 -14.70 -4.89
N GLY A 68 4.25 -14.89 -3.56
CA GLY A 68 3.91 -16.16 -2.90
C GLY A 68 5.03 -17.22 -2.89
N SER A 69 6.17 -16.95 -3.52
CA SER A 69 7.32 -17.86 -3.55
C SER A 69 8.42 -17.41 -2.59
N ALA A 70 9.00 -18.33 -1.81
CA ALA A 70 10.19 -18.05 -1.02
C ALA A 70 11.41 -17.91 -1.95
N CYS A 71 12.13 -16.80 -1.88
CA CYS A 71 13.27 -16.53 -2.75
C CYS A 71 14.62 -16.77 -2.07
N LYS A 72 15.00 -15.89 -1.14
CA LYS A 72 16.34 -15.86 -0.52
C LYS A 72 16.27 -15.36 0.93
N GLU A 73 17.31 -15.68 1.68
CA GLU A 73 17.56 -15.16 3.04
C GLU A 73 18.74 -14.16 3.02
N GLY A 74 18.77 -13.25 3.98
CA GLY A 74 19.83 -12.26 4.15
C GLY A 74 19.47 -10.86 3.66
N THR A 75 20.46 -10.05 3.30
CA THR A 75 20.25 -8.66 2.87
C THR A 75 19.54 -8.60 1.51
N VAL A 76 18.40 -7.90 1.46
CA VAL A 76 17.61 -7.72 0.24
C VAL A 76 17.50 -6.25 -0.12
N ARG A 77 17.70 -5.93 -1.40
CA ARG A 77 17.53 -4.58 -1.95
C ARG A 77 16.37 -4.60 -2.95
N ILE A 78 15.37 -3.76 -2.72
CA ILE A 78 14.17 -3.64 -3.53
C ILE A 78 14.13 -2.23 -4.11
N GLY A 79 13.85 -2.10 -5.40
CA GLY A 79 13.75 -0.80 -6.07
C GLY A 79 12.70 -0.80 -7.16
N ILE A 80 12.07 0.34 -7.38
CA ILE A 80 11.05 0.51 -8.42
C ILE A 80 11.68 0.83 -9.77
N ARG A 81 11.24 0.10 -10.80
CA ARG A 81 11.41 0.46 -12.20
C ARG A 81 10.10 1.04 -12.73
N ARG A 82 10.06 2.37 -12.89
CA ARG A 82 8.87 3.06 -13.41
C ARG A 82 8.62 2.67 -14.85
N HIS A 83 7.35 2.41 -15.18
CA HIS A 83 6.90 2.09 -16.54
C HIS A 83 7.67 0.94 -17.19
N ALA A 84 8.11 -0.05 -16.40
CA ALA A 84 8.85 -1.19 -16.90
C ALA A 84 8.01 -2.09 -17.82
N LEU A 85 6.67 -2.07 -17.66
CA LEU A 85 5.73 -2.88 -18.42
C LEU A 85 4.59 -2.00 -18.93
N ALA A 86 4.22 -2.20 -20.19
CA ALA A 86 2.99 -1.69 -20.78
C ALA A 86 1.95 -2.81 -20.73
N ILE A 87 0.80 -2.55 -20.10
CA ILE A 87 -0.28 -3.52 -19.93
C ILE A 87 -1.59 -2.92 -20.43
N MET A 88 -2.47 -3.77 -20.95
CA MET A 88 -3.86 -3.38 -21.24
C MET A 88 -4.66 -3.43 -19.94
N THR A 89 -5.30 -2.33 -19.56
CA THR A 89 -6.18 -2.25 -18.39
C THR A 89 -7.62 -1.96 -18.82
N GLY A 90 -8.59 -2.27 -17.95
CA GLY A 90 -9.95 -1.78 -18.10
C GLY A 90 -10.02 -0.24 -18.04
N PRO A 91 -11.16 0.35 -18.42
CA PRO A 91 -11.37 1.79 -18.33
C PRO A 91 -11.14 2.27 -16.89
N LYS A 92 -10.36 3.33 -16.72
CA LYS A 92 -10.17 3.99 -15.43
C LYS A 92 -11.46 4.73 -15.12
N GLU A 93 -12.11 4.44 -13.98
CA GLU A 93 -13.22 5.28 -13.52
C GLU A 93 -12.65 6.70 -13.33
N ALA A 94 -13.08 7.61 -14.20
CA ALA A 94 -12.73 9.01 -14.07
C ALA A 94 -13.37 9.52 -12.79
N ASP A 95 -12.60 10.20 -11.94
CA ASP A 95 -13.14 10.97 -10.82
C ASP A 95 -14.30 11.83 -11.36
N VAL A 96 -15.54 11.43 -11.05
CA VAL A 96 -16.70 12.24 -11.33
C VAL A 96 -16.57 13.45 -10.42
N LYS A 97 -15.93 14.51 -10.93
CA LYS A 97 -16.08 15.84 -10.38
C LYS A 97 -17.56 16.15 -10.48
N LEU A 98 -18.24 16.08 -9.35
CA LEU A 98 -19.59 16.60 -9.17
C LEU A 98 -19.51 18.11 -9.44
N GLY A 99 -19.66 18.48 -10.71
CA GLY A 99 -19.62 19.85 -11.17
C GLY A 99 -20.87 20.58 -10.71
N GLU A 100 -20.63 21.54 -9.81
CA GLU A 100 -21.34 22.80 -9.61
C GLU A 100 -22.63 22.99 -10.43
N ASN A 101 -23.78 22.87 -9.77
CA ASN A 101 -25.05 23.39 -10.28
C ASN A 101 -25.00 24.92 -10.28
N ASN A 102 -24.59 25.52 -11.40
CA ASN A 102 -24.91 26.91 -11.73
C ASN A 102 -26.26 26.94 -12.46
N GLU A 103 -27.37 27.08 -11.73
CA GLU A 103 -28.63 27.51 -12.35
C GLU A 103 -28.72 29.03 -12.29
N THR A 104 -28.57 29.59 -13.49
CA THR A 104 -28.70 30.99 -13.87
C THR A 104 -30.13 31.50 -13.67
N GLN A 105 -30.22 32.74 -13.20
CA GLN A 105 -31.39 33.61 -13.26
C GLN A 105 -32.18 33.46 -14.58
N ARG A 106 -33.50 33.27 -14.49
CA ARG A 106 -34.46 33.69 -15.51
C ARG A 106 -35.72 34.25 -14.84
N ASN A 107 -35.85 35.57 -15.02
CA ASN A 107 -37.03 36.44 -15.07
C ASN A 107 -38.15 36.28 -14.04
#